data_AF-A0A920HYZ0-F1
#
_entry.id   AF-A0A920HYZ0-F1
#
_cell.length_a   1.000
_cell.length_b   1.000
_cell.length_c   1.000
_cell.angle_alpha   90.00
_cell.angle_beta   90.00
_cell.angle_gamma   90.00
#
_symmetry.space_group_name_H-M   'P 1'
#
loop_
_entity.id
_entity.type
_entity.pdbx_description
1 polymer ?
#
loop_
_entity_poly.entity_id
_entity_poly.type
_entity_poly.pdbx_seq_one_letter_code
_entity_poly.pdbx_strand_id
1 'polypeptide(L)'
;MNKIKFGTDGWRAIIGDDYTVENVARVTVAVAKFLHERYENPSVVIGHDCRFAGKLFADTAAKVFALNNIKVMLAHSFVTTPMVSLAVVQRNASLGVVITASHNPPSYNGYKLKGEFGGPLLPNDVEIVENLIPDKCDLDFKSVKIEDFIFKNILK
;
A
#
# COMPACT_ATOMS: atom_id res chain seq x y z
N MET A 1 6.06 -18.29 -7.92
CA MET A 1 5.07 -17.66 -7.03
C MET A 1 3.83 -17.32 -7.85
N ASN A 2 2.65 -17.27 -7.21
CA ASN A 2 1.40 -16.94 -7.90
C ASN A 2 1.45 -15.51 -8.47
N LYS A 3 0.88 -15.34 -9.68
CA LYS A 3 0.72 -14.03 -10.32
C LYS A 3 -0.36 -13.25 -9.59
N ILE A 4 -0.01 -12.12 -9.00
CA ILE A 4 -0.96 -11.24 -8.32
C ILE A 4 -1.80 -10.50 -9.37
N LYS A 5 -3.11 -10.46 -9.15
CA LYS A 5 -4.07 -9.82 -10.05
C LYS A 5 -4.93 -8.81 -9.30
N PHE A 6 -5.02 -7.61 -9.85
CA PHE A 6 -5.91 -6.56 -9.37
C PHE A 6 -7.30 -6.76 -9.96
N GLY A 7 -8.30 -6.80 -9.09
CA GLY A 7 -9.70 -6.72 -9.50
C GLY A 7 -10.15 -5.26 -9.64
N THR A 8 -11.47 -5.06 -9.76
CA THR A 8 -12.10 -3.74 -9.97
C THR A 8 -11.73 -2.68 -8.93
N ASP A 9 -11.40 -3.08 -7.69
CA ASP A 9 -11.02 -2.15 -6.62
C ASP A 9 -9.96 -2.80 -5.72
N GLY A 10 -8.80 -3.06 -6.33
CA GLY A 10 -7.60 -3.58 -5.67
C GLY A 10 -7.38 -5.08 -5.82
N TRP A 11 -6.27 -5.55 -5.28
CA TRP A 11 -5.99 -6.98 -5.10
C TRP A 11 -6.65 -7.48 -3.81
N ARG A 12 -7.25 -8.67 -3.83
CA ARG A 12 -7.85 -9.34 -2.66
C ARG A 12 -7.45 -10.81 -2.65
N ALA A 13 -7.11 -11.32 -1.48
CA ALA A 13 -6.71 -12.71 -1.29
C ALA A 13 -6.96 -13.18 0.16
N ILE A 14 -6.84 -14.48 0.39
CA ILE A 14 -7.01 -15.10 1.72
C ILE A 14 -5.74 -14.88 2.54
N ILE A 15 -5.90 -14.42 3.78
CA ILE A 15 -4.81 -14.19 4.74
C ILE A 15 -4.11 -15.51 5.05
N GLY A 16 -2.77 -15.51 4.97
CA GLY A 16 -1.93 -16.67 5.26
C GLY A 16 -1.79 -17.66 4.11
N ASP A 17 -2.64 -17.53 3.08
CA ASP A 17 -2.48 -18.21 1.79
C ASP A 17 -1.80 -17.24 0.81
N ASP A 18 -2.55 -16.63 -0.12
CA ASP A 18 -1.99 -15.66 -1.06
C ASP A 18 -1.78 -14.26 -0.45
N TYR A 19 -2.52 -13.86 0.59
CA TYR A 19 -2.33 -12.55 1.23
C TYR A 19 -1.32 -12.64 2.37
N THR A 20 -0.04 -12.51 2.01
CA THR A 20 1.13 -12.60 2.90
C THR A 20 1.88 -11.27 3.00
N VAL A 21 2.75 -11.16 4.01
CA VAL A 21 3.66 -10.02 4.17
C VAL A 21 4.55 -9.85 2.93
N GLU A 22 5.06 -10.95 2.36
CA GLU A 22 5.87 -10.97 1.14
C GLU A 22 5.09 -10.46 -0.07
N ASN A 23 3.84 -10.88 -0.25
CA ASN A 23 3.03 -10.44 -1.38
C ASN A 23 2.59 -8.98 -1.26
N VAL A 24 2.29 -8.51 -0.05
CA VAL A 24 2.09 -7.07 0.21
C VAL A 24 3.35 -6.29 -0.17
N ALA A 25 4.54 -6.75 0.25
CA ALA A 25 5.80 -6.08 -0.09
C ALA A 25 6.06 -6.05 -1.61
N ARG A 26 5.79 -7.16 -2.33
CA ARG A 26 5.89 -7.23 -3.81
C ARG A 26 4.99 -6.19 -4.48
N VAL A 27 3.72 -6.13 -4.07
CA VAL A 27 2.77 -5.13 -4.59
C VAL A 27 3.26 -3.72 -4.29
N THR A 28 3.71 -3.45 -3.06
CA THR A 28 4.22 -2.13 -2.68
C THR A 28 5.47 -1.72 -3.47
N VAL A 29 6.38 -2.64 -3.79
CA VAL A 29 7.53 -2.34 -4.68
C VAL A 29 7.05 -1.90 -6.07
N ALA A 30 6.03 -2.56 -6.62
CA ALA A 30 5.46 -2.18 -7.91
C ALA A 30 4.88 -0.77 -7.89
N VAL A 31 4.12 -0.46 -6.82
CA VAL A 31 3.55 0.87 -6.61
C VAL A 31 4.64 1.93 -6.41
N ALA A 32 5.72 1.61 -5.69
CA ALA A 32 6.84 2.53 -5.51
C ALA A 32 7.52 2.89 -6.84
N LYS A 33 7.74 1.90 -7.72
CA LYS A 33 8.27 2.13 -9.08
C LYS A 33 7.33 3.02 -9.89
N PHE A 34 6.05 2.68 -9.91
CA PHE A 34 5.01 3.46 -10.58
C PHE A 34 4.99 4.93 -10.15
N LEU A 35 5.19 5.20 -8.85
CA LEU A 35 5.20 6.56 -8.31
C LEU A 35 6.47 7.33 -8.69
N HIS A 36 7.65 6.70 -8.64
CA HIS A 36 8.91 7.33 -9.05
C HIS A 36 8.94 7.71 -10.53
N GLU A 37 8.21 7.00 -11.39
CA GLU A 37 8.09 7.35 -12.81
C GLU A 37 7.18 8.57 -13.07
N ARG A 38 6.30 8.93 -12.13
CA ARG A 38 5.27 9.97 -12.31
C ARG A 38 5.50 11.22 -11.48
N TYR A 39 6.22 11.10 -10.38
CA TYR A 39 6.37 12.16 -9.39
C TYR A 39 7.82 12.31 -9.00
N GLU A 40 8.31 13.56 -8.95
CA GLU A 40 9.67 13.85 -8.50
C GLU A 40 9.83 13.60 -6.98
N ASN A 41 8.80 13.94 -6.20
CA ASN A 41 8.78 13.81 -4.74
C ASN A 41 7.52 13.06 -4.27
N PRO A 42 7.41 11.75 -4.56
CA PRO A 42 6.20 11.00 -4.29
C PRO A 42 5.88 10.91 -2.79
N SER A 43 4.60 10.91 -2.47
CA SER A 43 4.13 10.68 -1.11
C SER A 43 2.86 9.82 -1.07
N VAL A 44 2.70 9.05 0.00
CA VAL A 44 1.60 8.10 0.16
C VAL A 44 0.88 8.25 1.50
N VAL A 45 -0.44 8.08 1.48
CA VAL A 45 -1.25 7.89 2.70
C VAL A 45 -1.61 6.41 2.82
N ILE A 46 -1.43 5.80 3.99
CA ILE A 46 -1.71 4.39 4.22
C ILE A 46 -2.67 4.23 5.40
N GLY A 47 -3.70 3.42 5.22
CA GLY A 47 -4.62 3.04 6.29
C GLY A 47 -5.09 1.60 6.17
N HIS A 48 -5.65 1.07 7.26
CA HIS A 48 -6.21 -0.28 7.28
C HIS A 48 -7.53 -0.33 8.06
N ASP A 49 -8.37 -1.32 7.73
CA ASP A 49 -9.58 -1.63 8.50
C ASP A 49 -9.29 -2.55 9.70
N CYS A 50 -10.34 -3.03 10.36
CA CYS A 50 -10.27 -3.88 11.55
C CYS A 50 -9.96 -5.36 11.28
N ARG A 51 -9.56 -5.74 10.06
CA ARG A 51 -9.21 -7.14 9.73
C ARG A 51 -7.98 -7.60 10.51
N PHE A 52 -7.92 -8.92 10.73
CA PHE A 52 -6.78 -9.56 11.36
C PHE A 52 -5.47 -9.16 10.65
N ALA A 53 -4.46 -8.84 11.45
CA ALA A 53 -3.15 -8.40 10.99
C ALA A 53 -3.15 -7.14 10.08
N GLY A 54 -4.23 -6.35 10.03
CA GLY A 54 -4.28 -5.12 9.21
C GLY A 54 -3.10 -4.16 9.46
N LYS A 55 -2.74 -3.95 10.73
CA LYS A 55 -1.56 -3.15 11.10
C LYS A 55 -0.25 -3.72 10.56
N LEU A 56 -0.06 -5.04 10.65
CA LEU A 56 1.15 -5.71 10.14
C LEU A 56 1.33 -5.46 8.64
N PHE A 57 0.25 -5.57 7.86
CA PHE A 57 0.29 -5.33 6.42
C PHE A 57 0.48 -3.86 6.06
N ALA A 58 -0.16 -2.94 6.79
CA ALA A 58 0.04 -1.50 6.61
C ALA A 58 1.49 -1.08 6.93
N ASP A 59 2.04 -1.58 8.04
CA ASP A 59 3.45 -1.37 8.43
C ASP A 59 4.41 -1.93 7.38
N THR A 60 4.10 -3.10 6.80
CA THR A 60 4.89 -3.71 5.73
C THR A 60 4.95 -2.80 4.50
N ALA A 61 3.80 -2.30 4.04
CA ALA A 61 3.75 -1.36 2.93
C ALA A 61 4.52 -0.07 3.26
N ALA A 62 4.33 0.49 4.46
CA ALA A 62 5.01 1.70 4.91
C ALA A 62 6.54 1.56 4.87
N LYS A 63 7.09 0.44 5.39
CA LYS A 63 8.54 0.17 5.35
C LYS A 63 9.07 0.06 3.93
N VAL A 64 8.35 -0.62 3.04
CA VAL A 64 8.76 -0.75 1.63
C VAL A 64 8.78 0.61 0.94
N PHE A 65 7.74 1.44 1.12
CA PHE A 65 7.74 2.80 0.56
C PHE A 65 8.88 3.64 1.13
N ALA A 66 9.10 3.60 2.44
CA ALA A 66 10.16 4.37 3.09
C ALA A 66 11.57 3.94 2.64
N LEU A 67 11.81 2.64 2.44
CA LEU A 67 13.04 2.11 1.84
C LEU A 67 13.25 2.58 0.38
N ASN A 68 12.17 2.93 -0.32
CA ASN A 68 12.23 3.54 -1.64
C ASN A 68 12.27 5.08 -1.58
N ASN A 69 12.55 5.68 -0.41
CA ASN A 69 12.58 7.14 -0.20
C ASN A 69 11.27 7.85 -0.55
N ILE A 70 10.13 7.16 -0.43
CA ILE A 70 8.80 7.74 -0.63
C ILE A 70 8.29 8.23 0.73
N LYS A 71 7.78 9.46 0.79
CA LYS A 71 7.23 10.02 2.03
C LYS A 71 5.94 9.31 2.40
N VAL A 72 5.83 8.81 3.63
CA VAL A 72 4.70 8.01 4.11
C VAL A 72 3.94 8.75 5.21
N MET A 73 2.62 8.76 5.09
CA MET A 73 1.68 9.16 6.15
C MET A 73 0.86 7.93 6.54
N LEU A 74 1.17 7.33 7.68
CA LEU A 74 0.57 6.08 8.14
C LEU A 74 -0.48 6.36 9.24
N ALA A 75 -1.71 5.87 9.05
CA ALA A 75 -2.73 5.97 10.08
C ALA A 75 -2.33 5.18 11.34
N HIS A 76 -2.46 5.79 12.52
CA HIS A 76 -2.10 5.15 13.80
C HIS A 76 -3.05 4.02 14.24
N SER A 77 -4.28 4.01 13.72
CA SER A 77 -5.32 3.04 14.08
C SER A 77 -6.22 2.75 12.87
N PHE A 78 -7.28 1.98 13.09
CA PHE A 78 -8.27 1.66 12.07
C PHE A 78 -8.88 2.93 11.47
N VAL A 79 -8.94 2.98 10.14
CA VAL A 79 -9.55 4.09 9.40
C VAL A 79 -10.42 3.56 8.29
N THR A 80 -11.40 4.35 7.88
CA THR A 80 -12.28 3.99 6.77
C THR A 80 -11.61 4.30 5.43
N THR A 81 -12.01 3.60 4.36
CA THR A 81 -11.59 3.93 2.98
C THR A 81 -11.76 5.43 2.65
N PRO A 82 -12.91 6.08 2.91
CA PRO A 82 -13.06 7.52 2.63
C PRO A 82 -12.14 8.42 3.46
N MET A 83 -11.72 8.03 4.67
CA MET A 83 -10.72 8.80 5.43
C MET A 83 -9.36 8.81 4.72
N VAL A 84 -8.93 7.68 4.16
CA VAL A 84 -7.69 7.62 3.36
C VAL A 84 -7.84 8.47 2.10
N SER A 85 -8.95 8.32 1.36
CA SER A 85 -9.26 9.14 0.18
C SER A 85 -9.25 10.64 0.47
N LEU A 86 -9.89 11.07 1.55
CA LEU A 86 -9.91 12.47 1.97
C LEU A 86 -8.51 12.96 2.36
N ALA A 87 -7.75 12.15 3.10
CA ALA A 87 -6.40 12.49 3.50
C ALA A 87 -5.44 12.64 2.32
N VAL A 88 -5.60 11.83 1.25
CA VAL A 88 -4.83 11.98 0.01
C VAL A 88 -5.01 13.40 -0.55
N VAL A 89 -6.26 13.85 -0.71
CA VAL A 89 -6.58 15.18 -1.24
C VAL A 89 -6.11 16.27 -0.27
N GLN A 90 -6.41 16.17 1.03
CA GLN A 90 -6.05 17.18 2.03
C GLN A 90 -4.55 17.32 2.29
N ARG A 91 -3.75 16.31 1.95
CA ARG A 91 -2.30 16.31 2.13
C ARG A 91 -1.54 16.44 0.81
N ASN A 92 -2.25 16.60 -0.31
CA ASN A 92 -1.68 16.58 -1.65
C ASN A 92 -0.76 15.37 -1.86
N ALA A 93 -1.19 14.19 -1.39
CA ALA A 93 -0.43 12.97 -1.54
C ALA A 93 -0.56 12.43 -2.97
N SER A 94 0.50 11.81 -3.47
CA SER A 94 0.51 11.21 -4.81
C SER A 94 -0.44 10.01 -4.91
N LEU A 95 -0.64 9.28 -3.80
CA LEU A 95 -1.46 8.07 -3.78
C LEU A 95 -1.91 7.69 -2.36
N GLY A 96 -3.07 7.03 -2.25
CA GLY A 96 -3.54 6.36 -1.05
C GLY A 96 -3.48 4.84 -1.18
N VAL A 97 -3.15 4.16 -0.08
CA VAL A 97 -3.23 2.70 0.07
C VAL A 97 -4.21 2.38 1.18
N VAL A 98 -5.18 1.50 0.88
CA VAL A 98 -6.12 0.99 1.88
C VAL A 98 -5.99 -0.53 1.98
N ILE A 99 -5.57 -0.99 3.16
CA ILE A 99 -5.51 -2.41 3.50
C ILE A 99 -6.90 -2.83 4.00
N THR A 100 -7.68 -3.44 3.10
CA THR A 100 -9.06 -3.88 3.38
C THR A 100 -9.59 -4.78 2.26
N ALA A 101 -10.38 -5.79 2.61
CA ALA A 101 -11.24 -6.50 1.66
C ALA A 101 -12.73 -6.09 1.75
N SER A 102 -13.03 -4.91 2.33
CA SER A 102 -14.38 -4.35 2.44
C SER A 102 -15.35 -5.31 3.13
N HIS A 103 -16.36 -5.81 2.42
CA HIS A 103 -17.39 -6.73 2.93
C HIS A 103 -17.07 -8.21 2.68
N ASN A 104 -15.91 -8.54 2.10
CA ASN A 104 -15.50 -9.94 1.93
C ASN A 104 -15.40 -10.64 3.29
N PRO A 105 -15.50 -11.99 3.34
CA PRO A 105 -15.36 -12.74 4.57
C PRO A 105 -14.11 -12.37 5.39
N PRO A 106 -14.10 -12.57 6.72
CA PRO A 106 -13.00 -12.16 7.60
C PRO A 106 -11.64 -12.77 7.24
N SER A 107 -11.63 -13.93 6.56
CA SER A 107 -10.42 -14.58 6.08
C SER A 107 -9.71 -13.85 4.95
N TYR A 108 -10.37 -12.89 4.29
CA TYR A 108 -9.75 -12.10 3.22
C TYR A 108 -9.07 -10.85 3.76
N ASN A 109 -8.07 -10.37 3.04
CA ASN A 109 -7.65 -8.98 3.09
C ASN A 109 -7.40 -8.46 1.66
N GLY A 110 -7.07 -7.18 1.52
CA GLY A 110 -6.91 -6.56 0.22
C GLY A 110 -5.99 -5.36 0.22
N TYR A 111 -5.55 -4.95 -0.95
CA TYR A 111 -4.69 -3.80 -1.17
C TYR A 111 -5.33 -2.92 -2.24
N LYS A 112 -5.91 -1.80 -1.81
CA LYS A 112 -6.59 -0.84 -2.69
C LYS A 112 -5.74 0.38 -2.93
N LEU A 113 -5.79 0.90 -4.16
CA LEU A 113 -5.08 2.11 -4.58
C LEU A 113 -6.08 3.26 -4.76
N LYS A 114 -5.75 4.42 -4.21
CA LYS A 114 -6.49 5.67 -4.40
C LYS A 114 -5.59 6.67 -5.11
N GLY A 115 -6.02 7.21 -6.24
CA GLY A 115 -5.26 8.23 -6.97
C GLY A 115 -5.20 9.55 -6.19
N GLU A 116 -4.36 10.48 -6.64
CA GLU A 116 -4.20 11.82 -6.05
C GLU A 116 -5.50 12.63 -5.93
N PHE A 117 -6.51 12.34 -6.76
CA PHE A 117 -7.84 12.92 -6.70
C PHE A 117 -8.76 12.30 -5.63
N GLY A 118 -8.25 11.36 -4.82
CA GLY A 118 -8.97 10.70 -3.72
C GLY A 118 -9.90 9.56 -4.14
N GLY A 119 -10.13 9.34 -5.44
CA GLY A 119 -10.91 8.20 -5.95
C GLY A 119 -10.06 6.94 -6.15
N PRO A 120 -10.65 5.81 -6.59
CA PRO A 120 -9.89 4.64 -7.03
C PRO A 120 -8.87 5.02 -8.10
N LEU A 121 -7.67 4.42 -8.05
CA LEU A 121 -6.67 4.60 -9.11
C LEU A 121 -7.26 4.18 -10.46
N LEU A 122 -6.88 4.88 -11.53
CA LEU A 122 -7.43 4.66 -12.87
C LEU A 122 -7.09 3.25 -13.38
N PRO A 123 -7.98 2.60 -14.14
CA PRO A 123 -7.75 1.22 -14.62
C PRO A 123 -6.42 1.02 -15.37
N ASN A 124 -6.06 1.95 -16.26
CA ASN A 124 -4.79 1.87 -17.00
C ASN A 124 -3.57 1.92 -16.06
N ASP A 125 -3.64 2.75 -15.01
CA ASP A 125 -2.57 2.86 -14.02
C ASP A 125 -2.50 1.60 -13.14
N VAL A 126 -3.64 1.01 -12.81
CA VAL A 126 -3.69 -0.29 -12.09
C VAL A 126 -3.05 -1.40 -12.92
N GLU A 127 -3.29 -1.44 -14.23
CA GLU A 127 -2.64 -2.41 -15.13
C GLU A 127 -1.12 -2.22 -15.18
N ILE A 128 -0.64 -0.97 -15.23
CA ILE A 128 0.79 -0.66 -15.15
C ILE A 128 1.37 -1.17 -13.82
N VAL A 129 0.74 -0.86 -12.69
CA VAL A 129 1.18 -1.36 -11.38
C VAL A 129 1.22 -2.88 -11.37
N GLU A 130 0.19 -3.56 -11.87
CA GLU A 130 0.12 -5.02 -11.92
C GLU A 130 1.29 -5.63 -12.70
N ASN A 131 1.64 -5.04 -13.85
CA ASN A 131 2.75 -5.49 -14.69
C ASN A 131 4.14 -5.22 -14.07
N LEU A 132 4.24 -4.28 -13.12
CA LEU A 132 5.47 -3.96 -12.40
C LEU A 132 5.72 -4.85 -11.18
N ILE A 133 4.76 -5.71 -10.80
CA ILE A 133 4.88 -6.58 -9.62
C ILE A 133 6.02 -7.59 -9.84
N PRO A 134 7.10 -7.53 -9.05
CA PRO A 134 8.19 -8.48 -9.19
C PRO A 134 7.80 -9.87 -8.65
N ASP A 135 8.52 -10.90 -9.08
CA ASP A 135 8.35 -12.25 -8.53
C ASP A 135 8.71 -12.34 -7.05
N LYS A 136 9.64 -11.51 -6.59
CA LYS A 136 10.08 -11.41 -5.19
C LYS A 136 10.38 -9.96 -4.81
N CYS A 137 10.29 -9.67 -3.52
CA CYS A 137 10.77 -8.41 -2.96
C CYS A 137 12.23 -8.60 -2.51
N ASP A 138 13.17 -7.87 -3.12
CA ASP A 138 14.60 -7.93 -2.77
C ASP A 138 15.00 -6.94 -1.66
N LEU A 139 14.03 -6.17 -1.14
CA LEU A 139 14.27 -5.23 -0.04
C LEU A 139 14.24 -5.96 1.30
N ASP A 140 15.17 -5.63 2.19
CA ASP A 140 15.16 -6.11 3.57
C ASP A 140 14.22 -5.28 4.46
N PHE A 141 12.93 -5.31 4.14
CA PHE A 141 11.91 -4.61 4.92
C PHE A 141 11.62 -5.27 6.28
N LYS A 142 12.13 -6.49 6.52
CA LYS A 142 11.92 -7.23 7.77
C LYS A 142 12.88 -6.76 8.87
N SER A 143 14.12 -6.43 8.51
CA SER A 143 15.13 -5.98 9.48
C SER A 143 14.97 -4.52 9.90
N VAL A 144 14.27 -3.70 9.13
CA VAL A 144 14.08 -2.27 9.43
C VAL A 144 12.90 -2.01 10.37
N LYS A 145 13.01 -0.98 11.19
CA LYS A 145 11.97 -0.52 12.12
C LYS A 145 11.30 0.74 11.58
N ILE A 146 10.02 0.93 11.88
CA ILE A 146 9.29 2.13 11.42
C ILE A 146 9.91 3.40 12.04
N GLU A 147 10.38 3.28 13.28
CA GLU A 147 11.02 4.33 14.05
C GLU A 147 12.23 4.93 13.32
N ASP A 148 13.00 4.09 12.60
CA ASP A 148 14.17 4.51 11.82
C ASP A 148 13.81 5.54 10.74
N PHE A 149 12.58 5.48 10.22
CA PHE A 149 12.07 6.37 9.19
C PHE A 149 11.35 7.61 9.75
N ILE A 150 10.85 7.52 10.99
CA ILE A 150 10.30 8.68 11.71
C ILE A 150 11.41 9.67 12.03
N PHE A 151 12.56 9.20 12.54
CA PHE A 151 13.72 10.06 12.81
C PHE A 151 14.26 10.76 11.56
N LYS A 152 14.12 10.11 10.39
CA LYS A 152 14.51 10.67 9.07
C LYS A 152 13.42 11.54 8.45
N ASN A 153 12.29 11.75 9.11
CA ASN A 153 11.14 12.52 8.60
C ASN A 153 10.56 11.98 7.28
N ILE A 154 10.79 10.69 6.98
CA ILE A 154 10.25 9.99 5.82
C ILE A 154 8.86 9.44 6.12
N LEU A 155 8.64 8.93 7.33
CA LEU A 155 7.37 8.37 7.79
C LEU A 155 6.79 9.24 8.91
N LYS A 156 5.49 9.52 8.83
CA LYS A 156 4.72 10.24 9.86
C LYS A 156 3.44 9.48 10.20
#